data_AF-A0A920SWS5-F1
#
_entry.id   AF-A0A920SWS5-F1
#
_cell.length_a   1.000
_cell.length_b   1.000
_cell.length_c   1.000
_cell.angle_alpha   90.00
_cell.angle_beta   90.00
_cell.angle_gamma   90.00
#
_symmetry.space_group_name_H-M   'P 1'
#
loop_
_entity.id
_entity.type
_entity.pdbx_description
1 polymer ?
#
loop_
_entity_poly.entity_id
_entity_poly.type
_entity_poly.pdbx_seq_one_letter_code
_entity_poly.pdbx_strand_id
1 'polypeptide(L)'
;MHFTMFSTAVLFWWPIIGPPPIRTKLTHPQRIVYLLLAVTPTAVLAAIITLSKSVLFDFYLDSPGHFSWSPTEDQRIGGLLMWIPGNFVYLTTMTILFFRWFKEEEQKTSREVTLHNRQARSSNDSKITQNKAKRDDDHTN
;
A
#
# COMPACT_ATOMS: atom_id res chain seq x y z
N MET A 1 11.60 21.31 18.68
CA MET A 1 11.83 19.91 18.27
C MET A 1 10.54 19.14 17.96
N HIS A 2 9.42 19.41 18.63
CA HIS A 2 8.18 18.66 18.34
C HIS A 2 7.52 19.03 17.01
N PHE A 3 7.63 20.30 16.60
CA PHE A 3 7.13 20.75 15.29
C PHE A 3 7.78 19.99 14.12
N THR A 4 9.11 19.87 14.13
CA THR A 4 9.84 19.17 13.06
C THR A 4 9.49 17.69 13.00
N MET A 5 9.30 17.02 14.14
CA MET A 5 8.84 15.62 14.18
C MET A 5 7.43 15.47 13.60
N PHE A 6 6.52 16.37 13.99
CA PHE A 6 5.15 16.38 13.47
C PHE A 6 5.12 16.65 11.96
N SER A 7 5.86 17.65 11.48
CA SER A 7 5.96 17.95 10.05
C SER A 7 6.52 16.76 9.26
N THR A 8 7.57 16.10 9.75
CA THR A 8 8.12 14.90 9.10
C THR A 8 7.11 13.76 9.07
N ALA A 9 6.35 13.54 10.15
CA ALA A 9 5.29 12.54 10.18
C ALA A 9 4.20 12.84 9.13
N VAL A 10 3.75 14.09 9.04
CA VAL A 10 2.77 14.52 8.03
C VAL A 10 3.31 14.30 6.61
N LEU A 11 4.56 14.69 6.35
CA LEU A 11 5.22 14.52 5.06
C LEU A 11 5.40 13.04 4.69
N PHE A 12 5.67 12.17 5.66
CA PHE A 12 5.76 10.72 5.45
C PHE A 12 4.41 10.11 5.05
N TRP A 13 3.31 10.53 5.71
CA TRP A 13 1.97 10.01 5.41
C TRP A 13 1.33 10.66 4.16
N TRP A 14 1.84 11.80 3.71
CA TRP A 14 1.27 12.54 2.57
C TRP A 14 1.19 11.73 1.27
N PRO A 15 2.23 11.00 0.81
CA PRO A 15 2.18 10.23 -0.42
C PRO A 15 1.16 9.07 -0.35
N ILE A 16 0.93 8.54 0.84
CA ILE A 16 0.03 7.40 1.10
C ILE A 16 -1.44 7.86 1.01
N ILE A 17 -1.79 8.93 1.72
CA ILE A 17 -3.17 9.45 1.79
C ILE A 17 -3.52 10.19 0.49
N GLY A 18 -2.62 11.05 0.01
CA GLY A 18 -2.83 11.90 -1.16
C GLY A 18 -4.08 12.78 -1.06
N PRO A 19 -4.26 13.57 0.02
CA PRO A 19 -5.45 14.39 0.22
C PRO A 19 -5.57 15.48 -0.86
N PRO A 20 -6.80 15.91 -1.24
CA PRO A 20 -6.99 17.08 -2.09
C PRO A 20 -6.45 18.34 -1.38
N PRO A 21 -5.89 19.35 -2.09
CA PRO A 21 -5.84 19.53 -3.55
C PRO A 21 -4.61 18.94 -4.25
N ILE A 22 -3.52 18.64 -3.53
CA ILE A 22 -2.28 18.10 -4.11
C ILE A 22 -2.32 16.57 -4.05
N ARG A 23 -2.88 15.96 -5.10
CA ARG A 23 -2.94 14.50 -5.22
C ARG A 23 -1.55 13.92 -5.51
N THR A 24 -1.20 12.88 -4.77
CA THR A 24 0.01 12.09 -5.03
C THR A 24 -0.12 11.34 -6.34
N LYS A 25 0.88 11.46 -7.23
CA LYS A 25 0.95 10.74 -8.51
C LYS A 25 1.34 9.26 -8.38
N LEU A 26 1.62 8.78 -7.17
CA LEU A 26 2.03 7.40 -6.94
C LEU A 26 0.87 6.43 -7.18
N THR A 27 1.15 5.40 -7.97
CA THR A 27 0.24 4.27 -8.18
C THR A 27 0.11 3.47 -6.88
N HIS A 28 -1.00 2.76 -6.69
CA HIS A 28 -1.18 1.94 -5.49
C HIS A 28 -0.06 0.92 -5.24
N PRO A 29 0.48 0.18 -6.24
CA PRO A 29 1.61 -0.71 -5.98
C PRO A 29 2.85 0.05 -5.50
N GLN A 30 3.11 1.27 -6.01
CA GLN A 30 4.21 2.10 -5.50
C GLN A 30 3.99 2.53 -4.04
N ARG A 31 2.75 2.83 -3.63
CA ARG A 31 2.41 3.14 -2.23
C ARG A 31 2.62 1.93 -1.32
N ILE A 32 2.31 0.72 -1.81
CA ILE A 32 2.55 -0.54 -1.08
C ILE A 32 4.05 -0.78 -0.90
N VAL A 33 4.86 -0.64 -1.96
CA VAL A 33 6.32 -0.78 -1.88
C VAL A 33 6.93 0.26 -0.94
N TYR A 34 6.45 1.50 -0.99
CA TYR A 34 6.87 2.56 -0.06
C TYR A 34 6.63 2.17 1.41
N LEU A 35 5.46 1.61 1.73
CA LEU A 35 5.14 1.12 3.07
C LEU A 35 6.02 -0.08 3.48
N LEU A 36 6.30 -1.00 2.56
CA LEU A 36 7.19 -2.13 2.82
C LEU A 36 8.61 -1.66 3.18
N LEU A 37 9.14 -0.68 2.45
CA LEU A 37 10.44 -0.07 2.76
C LEU A 37 10.45 0.62 4.12
N ALA A 38 9.34 1.23 4.52
CA ALA A 38 9.22 1.85 5.85
C ALA A 38 9.14 0.83 7.00
N VAL A 39 8.46 -0.30 6.78
CA VAL A 39 8.31 -1.38 7.78
C VAL A 39 9.58 -2.24 7.90
N THR A 40 10.41 -2.33 6.86
CA THR A 40 11.58 -3.22 6.86
C THR A 40 12.57 -2.93 8.00
N PRO A 41 13.00 -1.66 8.25
CA PRO A 41 13.90 -1.36 9.37
C PRO A 41 13.28 -1.67 10.73
N THR A 42 11.98 -1.41 10.91
CA THR A 42 11.30 -1.69 12.19
C THR A 42 11.17 -3.19 12.44
N ALA A 43 10.90 -3.98 11.40
CA ALA A 43 10.86 -5.43 11.46
C ALA A 43 12.24 -6.03 11.78
N VAL A 44 13.31 -5.51 11.16
CA VAL A 44 14.69 -5.93 11.45
C VAL A 44 15.06 -5.63 12.90
N LEU A 45 14.75 -4.41 13.39
CA LEU A 45 15.00 -4.04 14.77
C LEU A 45 14.21 -4.91 15.76
N ALA A 46 12.94 -5.18 15.47
CA ALA A 46 12.10 -6.07 16.27
C ALA A 46 12.65 -7.50 16.30
N ALA A 47 13.14 -8.02 15.17
CA ALA A 47 13.79 -9.32 15.11
C ALA A 47 15.04 -9.35 15.98
N ILE A 48 15.88 -8.30 15.93
CA ILE A 48 17.08 -8.17 16.78
C ILE A 48 16.69 -8.18 18.27
N ILE A 49 15.71 -7.38 18.68
CA ILE A 49 15.29 -7.29 20.09
C ILE A 49 14.64 -8.59 20.58
N THR A 50 13.78 -9.20 19.76
CA THR A 50 13.01 -10.40 20.14
C THR A 50 13.87 -11.67 20.15
N LEU A 51 14.85 -11.76 19.25
CA LEU A 51 15.78 -12.90 19.14
C LEU A 51 17.06 -12.71 19.96
N SER A 52 17.32 -11.50 20.49
CA SER A 52 18.41 -11.27 21.44
C SER A 52 18.15 -12.05 22.73
N LYS A 53 19.03 -12.99 23.05
CA LYS A 53 19.01 -13.78 24.30
C LYS A 53 19.71 -13.08 25.48
N SER A 54 20.34 -11.93 25.26
CA SER A 54 21.00 -11.14 26.32
C SER A 54 20.21 -9.88 26.65
N VAL A 55 20.09 -9.59 27.95
CA VAL A 55 19.54 -8.34 28.48
C VAL A 55 20.42 -7.21 27.97
N LEU A 56 19.89 -6.35 27.10
CA LEU A 56 20.66 -5.26 26.49
C LEU A 56 20.91 -4.09 27.46
N PHE A 57 20.27 -4.11 28.64
CA PHE A 57 20.38 -3.07 29.66
C PHE A 57 20.81 -3.66 31.01
N ASP A 58 22.12 -3.90 31.17
CA ASP A 58 22.72 -4.31 32.44
C ASP A 58 22.50 -3.28 33.57
N PHE A 59 22.11 -2.04 33.25
CA PHE A 59 21.86 -0.96 34.22
C PHE A 59 20.59 -1.16 35.08
N TYR A 60 19.69 -2.06 34.70
CA TYR A 60 18.46 -2.34 35.45
C TYR A 60 18.64 -3.37 36.58
N LEU A 61 19.85 -3.93 36.74
CA LEU A 61 20.13 -4.94 37.77
C LEU A 61 20.12 -4.38 39.20
N ASP A 62 20.35 -3.07 39.37
CA ASP A 62 20.49 -2.43 40.70
C ASP A 62 19.26 -1.62 41.14
N SER A 63 18.20 -1.53 40.32
CA SER A 63 16.98 -0.81 40.68
C SER A 63 15.93 -1.79 41.18
N PRO A 64 15.49 -1.72 42.47
CA PRO A 64 14.41 -2.55 42.95
C PRO A 64 13.14 -2.21 42.16
N GLY A 65 12.71 -3.14 41.30
CA GLY A 65 11.53 -2.97 40.47
C GLY A 65 10.28 -2.79 41.33
N HIS A 66 9.43 -1.81 40.98
CA HIS A 66 8.16 -1.56 41.66
C HIS A 66 7.10 -2.66 41.44
N PHE A 67 7.33 -3.57 40.48
CA PHE A 67 6.49 -4.73 40.17
C PHE A 67 7.32 -6.01 40.30
N SER A 68 6.73 -7.09 40.79
CA SER A 68 7.34 -8.41 41.03
C SER A 68 7.78 -9.18 39.77
N TRP A 69 7.99 -8.48 38.66
CA TRP A 69 8.37 -9.05 37.37
C TRP A 69 9.88 -9.08 37.23
N SER A 70 10.43 -10.11 36.56
CA SER A 70 11.85 -10.08 36.24
C SER A 70 12.12 -8.95 35.23
N PRO A 71 13.27 -8.25 35.31
CA PRO A 71 13.63 -7.18 34.37
C PRO A 71 13.59 -7.61 32.88
N THR A 72 13.77 -8.91 32.62
CA THR A 72 13.72 -9.49 31.27
C THR A 72 12.31 -9.64 30.73
N GLU A 73 11.33 -9.93 31.59
CA GLU A 73 9.93 -10.05 31.21
C GLU A 73 9.36 -8.67 30.83
N ASP A 74 9.67 -7.65 31.63
CA ASP A 74 9.22 -6.26 31.41
C ASP A 74 9.79 -5.68 30.12
N GLN A 75 11.08 -5.93 29.83
CA GLN A 75 11.70 -5.51 28.57
C GLN A 75 11.03 -6.16 27.35
N ARG A 76 10.66 -7.44 27.43
CA ARG A 76 10.02 -8.16 26.33
C ARG A 76 8.61 -7.64 26.07
N ILE A 77 7.84 -7.43 27.13
CA ILE A 77 6.47 -6.90 27.05
C ILE A 77 6.50 -5.45 26.57
N GLY A 78 7.40 -4.62 27.09
CA GLY A 78 7.61 -3.24 26.64
C GLY A 78 8.01 -3.16 25.16
N GLY A 79 8.90 -4.03 24.71
CA GLY A 79 9.27 -4.15 23.30
C GLY A 79 8.10 -4.55 22.40
N LEU A 80 7.29 -5.51 22.83
CA LEU A 80 6.08 -5.93 22.11
C LEU A 80 5.02 -4.82 22.06
N LEU A 81 4.76 -4.15 23.18
CA LEU A 81 3.80 -3.05 23.25
C LEU A 81 4.23 -1.84 22.43
N MET A 82 5.54 -1.56 22.32
CA MET A 82 6.05 -0.50 21.45
C MET A 82 5.82 -0.82 19.97
N TRP A 83 5.97 -2.09 19.57
CA TRP A 83 6.01 -2.47 18.17
C TRP A 83 4.65 -2.84 17.57
N ILE A 84 3.85 -3.63 18.29
CA ILE A 84 2.59 -4.20 17.77
C ILE A 84 1.63 -3.09 17.30
N PRO A 85 1.34 -2.02 18.07
CA PRO A 85 0.41 -0.99 17.64
C PRO A 85 0.88 -0.26 16.38
N GLY A 86 2.17 0.06 16.29
CA GLY A 86 2.75 0.74 15.12
C GLY A 86 2.66 -0.13 13.86
N ASN A 87 3.02 -1.41 13.98
CA ASN A 87 2.92 -2.36 12.87
C ASN A 87 1.49 -2.64 12.44
N PHE A 88 0.53 -2.59 13.37
CA PHE A 88 -0.88 -2.75 13.06
C PHE A 88 -1.36 -1.65 12.10
N VAL A 89 -0.98 -0.39 12.35
CA VAL A 89 -1.32 0.74 11.47
C VAL A 89 -0.76 0.54 10.06
N TYR A 90 0.49 0.09 9.95
CA TYR A 90 1.10 -0.19 8.64
C TYR A 90 0.40 -1.33 7.90
N LEU A 91 0.12 -2.44 8.60
CA LEU A 91 -0.58 -3.59 8.02
C LEU A 91 -1.98 -3.22 7.54
N THR A 92 -2.78 -2.56 8.39
CA THR A 92 -4.13 -2.12 8.02
C THR A 92 -4.10 -1.21 6.79
N THR A 93 -3.18 -0.23 6.76
CA THR A 93 -3.04 0.68 5.61
C THR A 93 -2.67 -0.09 4.33
N MET A 94 -1.73 -1.04 4.42
CA MET A 94 -1.30 -1.84 3.28
C MET A 94 -2.44 -2.73 2.76
N THR A 95 -3.21 -3.35 3.66
CA THR A 95 -4.40 -4.14 3.31
C THR A 95 -5.44 -3.30 2.57
N ILE A 96 -5.76 -2.11 3.06
CA ILE A 96 -6.71 -1.19 2.40
C ILE A 96 -6.21 -0.83 1.00
N LEU A 97 -4.93 -0.47 0.86
CA LEU A 97 -4.35 -0.12 -0.43
C LEU A 97 -4.35 -1.29 -1.41
N PHE A 98 -4.07 -2.50 -0.94
CA PHE A 98 -4.09 -3.72 -1.74
C PHE A 98 -5.49 -4.00 -2.30
N PHE A 99 -6.53 -3.98 -1.47
CA PHE A 99 -7.90 -4.19 -1.94
C PHE A 99 -8.37 -3.07 -2.89
N ARG A 100 -7.97 -1.82 -2.61
CA ARG A 100 -8.29 -0.70 -3.49
C ARG A 100 -7.60 -0.81 -4.84
N TRP A 101 -6.36 -1.27 -4.85
CA TRP A 101 -5.61 -1.55 -6.07
C TRP A 101 -6.26 -2.68 -6.87
N PHE A 102 -6.56 -3.80 -6.21
CA PHE A 102 -7.18 -4.96 -6.83
C PHE A 102 -8.51 -4.60 -7.52
N LYS A 103 -9.36 -3.83 -6.83
CA LYS A 103 -10.62 -3.32 -7.39
C LYS A 103 -10.42 -2.39 -8.59
N GLU A 104 -9.36 -1.58 -8.59
CA GLU A 104 -9.05 -0.70 -9.73
C GLU A 104 -8.54 -1.49 -10.95
N GLU A 105 -7.73 -2.54 -10.74
CA GLU A 105 -7.26 -3.42 -11.83
C GLU A 105 -8.41 -4.19 -12.50
N GLU A 106 -9.37 -4.70 -11.72
CA GLU A 106 -10.57 -5.35 -12.25
C GLU A 106 -11.40 -4.40 -13.14
N GLN A 107 -11.56 -3.15 -12.69
CA GLN A 107 -12.27 -2.12 -13.46
C GLN A 107 -11.53 -1.72 -14.73
N LYS A 108 -10.20 -1.57 -14.68
CA LYS A 108 -9.39 -1.28 -15.88
C LYS A 108 -9.54 -2.37 -16.92
N THR A 109 -9.43 -3.63 -16.49
CA THR A 109 -9.56 -4.81 -17.35
C THR A 109 -10.95 -4.85 -18.02
N SER A 110 -12.02 -4.64 -17.25
CA SER A 110 -13.39 -4.62 -17.79
C SER A 110 -13.64 -3.47 -18.77
N ARG A 111 -13.05 -2.29 -18.51
CA ARG A 111 -13.12 -1.14 -19.42
C ARG A 111 -12.38 -1.43 -20.72
N GLU A 112 -11.19 -1.99 -20.66
CA GLU A 112 -10.40 -2.35 -21.84
C GLU A 112 -11.13 -3.34 -22.74
N VAL A 113 -11.71 -4.40 -22.16
CA VAL A 113 -12.54 -5.37 -22.89
C VAL A 113 -13.75 -4.69 -23.55
N THR A 114 -14.43 -3.78 -22.84
CA THR A 114 -15.58 -3.04 -23.38
C THR A 114 -15.18 -2.14 -24.55
N LEU A 115 -14.04 -1.44 -24.43
CA LEU A 115 -13.52 -0.57 -25.49
C LEU A 115 -13.09 -1.37 -26.72
N HIS A 116 -12.40 -2.51 -26.52
CA HIS A 116 -12.01 -3.41 -27.60
C HIS A 116 -13.23 -3.95 -28.36
N ASN A 117 -14.28 -4.38 -27.65
CA ASN A 117 -15.50 -4.88 -28.27
C ASN A 117 -16.26 -3.77 -29.05
N ARG A 118 -16.32 -2.55 -28.50
CA ARG A 118 -16.92 -1.39 -29.21
C ARG A 118 -16.16 -1.07 -30.51
N GLN A 119 -14.84 -1.13 -30.47
CA GLN A 119 -14.00 -0.86 -31.63
C GLN A 119 -14.13 -1.97 -32.70
N ALA A 120 -14.20 -3.23 -32.30
CA ALA A 120 -14.47 -4.35 -33.19
C ALA A 120 -15.84 -4.21 -33.88
N ARG A 121 -16.88 -3.82 -33.14
CA ARG A 121 -18.22 -3.58 -33.69
C ARG A 121 -18.24 -2.43 -34.69
N SER A 122 -17.62 -1.30 -34.36
CA SER A 122 -17.51 -0.15 -35.27
C SER A 122 -16.75 -0.47 -36.56
N SER A 123 -15.69 -1.30 -36.48
CA SER A 123 -14.93 -1.76 -37.65
C SER A 123 -15.73 -2.75 -38.52
N ASN A 124 -16.56 -3.59 -37.90
CA ASN A 124 -17.42 -4.51 -38.64
C ASN A 124 -18.57 -3.77 -39.34
N ASP A 125 -19.20 -2.81 -38.66
CA ASP A 125 -20.28 -2.00 -39.24
C ASP A 125 -19.78 -1.19 -40.45
N SER A 126 -18.59 -0.58 -40.36
CA SER A 126 -18.01 0.15 -41.48
C SER A 126 -17.71 -0.74 -42.70
N LYS A 127 -17.24 -1.98 -42.49
CA LYS A 127 -17.06 -2.97 -43.56
C LYS A 127 -18.38 -3.38 -44.21
N ILE A 128 -19.45 -3.55 -43.42
CA ILE A 128 -20.79 -3.87 -43.95
C ILE A 128 -21.31 -2.71 -44.81
N THR A 129 -21.19 -1.47 -44.33
CA THR A 129 -21.63 -0.28 -45.08
C THR A 129 -20.85 -0.13 -46.39
N GLN A 130 -19.53 -0.33 -46.39
CA GLN A 130 -18.72 -0.30 -47.61
C GLN A 130 -19.10 -1.40 -48.60
N ASN A 131 -19.29 -2.64 -48.12
CA ASN A 131 -19.70 -3.75 -48.99
C ASN A 131 -21.10 -3.54 -49.58
N LYS A 132 -22.02 -2.91 -48.85
CA LYS A 132 -23.35 -2.59 -49.36
C LYS A 132 -23.27 -1.52 -50.44
N ALA A 133 -22.57 -0.41 -50.19
CA ALA A 133 -22.38 0.66 -51.18
C ALA A 133 -21.77 0.12 -52.48
N LYS A 134 -20.70 -0.68 -52.38
CA LYS A 134 -20.08 -1.33 -53.54
C LYS A 134 -21.04 -2.24 -54.32
N ARG A 135 -21.97 -2.90 -53.64
CA ARG A 135 -22.96 -3.79 -54.27
C ARG A 135 -24.07 -3.00 -54.98
N ASP A 136 -24.48 -1.88 -54.39
CA ASP A 136 -25.48 -0.98 -54.96
C ASP A 136 -24.94 -0.29 -56.24
N ASP A 137 -23.63 0.04 -56.27
CA ASP A 137 -22.94 0.58 -57.45
C ASP A 137 -22.84 -0.43 -58.61
N ASP A 138 -22.76 -1.74 -58.32
CA ASP A 138 -22.63 -2.81 -59.32
C ASP A 138 -23.98 -3.16 -60.00
N HIS A 139 -25.10 -2.84 -59.35
CA HIS A 139 -26.45 -3.07 -59.88
C HIS A 139 -27.02 -1.90 -60.71
N THR A 140 -26.33 -0.76 -60.75
CA THR A 140 -26.76 0.45 -61.47
C THR A 140 -26.06 0.66 -62.82
N ASN A 141 -25.15 -0.23 -63.21
CA ASN A 141 -24.56 -0.34 -64.55
C ASN A 141 -25.17 -1.51 -65.33
#